data_AF-A0A9D7M4X0-F1
#
_entry.id   AF-A0A9D7M4X0-F1
#
_cell.length_a   1.000
_cell.length_b   1.000
_cell.length_c   1.000
_cell.angle_alpha   90.00
_cell.angle_beta   90.00
_cell.angle_gamma   90.00
#
_symmetry.space_group_name_H-M   'P 1'
#
loop_
_entity.id
_entity.type
_entity.pdbx_description
1 polymer ?
#
loop_
_entity_poly.entity_id
_entity_poly.type
_entity_poly.pdbx_seq_one_letter_code
_entity_poly.pdbx_strand_id
1 'polypeptide(L)'
;MRKYYLIVFIILAHGNCFAQGFNHQWLLGSTGIDTNVTSPDARLLFDLLSADTSGENRKLAVWETQANISDANGNLLFASNGCWIMDASGDTMQNGGDLNPGSWADSYCSNTTGLPNIGGNLIIPFPGYSTRFILFHQIGNFSVTFPYLNSPEIFYTVVDMNLNGGLGGVIVGQKNLIAFSDTLSWGLAACKHANGRDWWVTAIRDYSNTIFKIL
;
A
#
# COMPACT_ATOMS: atom_id res chain seq x y z
N MET A 1 -17.04 -49.75 20.85
CA MET A 1 -15.78 -49.32 20.21
C MET A 1 -16.11 -48.62 18.89
N ARG A 2 -16.15 -47.27 18.84
CA ARG A 2 -16.25 -46.45 17.60
C ARG A 2 -16.49 -44.98 17.95
N LYS A 3 -15.46 -44.20 18.32
CA LYS A 3 -15.50 -42.71 18.29
C LYS A 3 -14.13 -42.04 18.11
N TYR A 4 -13.02 -42.77 18.22
CA TYR A 4 -11.67 -42.18 18.14
C TYR A 4 -11.12 -41.94 16.72
N TYR A 5 -11.71 -42.56 15.69
CA TYR A 5 -11.19 -42.43 14.31
C TYR A 5 -11.41 -41.04 13.68
N LEU A 6 -12.41 -40.28 14.12
CA LEU A 6 -12.71 -38.97 13.55
C LEU A 6 -11.69 -37.89 13.96
N ILE A 7 -11.13 -38.01 15.18
CA ILE A 7 -10.17 -37.03 15.72
C ILE A 7 -8.79 -37.21 15.08
N VAL A 8 -8.39 -38.45 14.77
CA VAL A 8 -7.09 -38.75 14.13
C VAL A 8 -7.04 -38.24 12.69
N PHE A 9 -8.17 -38.19 11.98
CA PHE A 9 -8.24 -37.68 10.61
C PHE A 9 -8.04 -36.15 10.51
N ILE A 10 -8.36 -35.39 11.56
CA ILE A 10 -8.19 -33.92 11.59
C ILE A 10 -6.74 -33.53 11.89
N ILE A 11 -6.00 -34.36 12.63
CA ILE A 11 -4.59 -34.10 12.99
C ILE A 11 -3.62 -34.42 11.82
N LEU A 12 -4.04 -35.25 10.86
CA LEU A 12 -3.20 -35.65 9.71
C LEU A 12 -3.40 -34.80 8.45
N ALA A 13 -4.38 -33.89 8.45
CA ALA A 13 -4.58 -32.94 7.36
C ALA A 13 -3.58 -31.78 7.45
N HIS A 14 -2.33 -32.02 7.04
CA HIS A 14 -1.34 -30.98 6.86
C HIS A 14 -1.61 -30.28 5.53
N GLY A 15 -2.52 -29.29 5.56
CA GLY A 15 -2.62 -28.32 4.47
C GLY A 15 -1.46 -27.34 4.58
N ASN A 16 -0.67 -27.17 3.53
CA ASN A 16 0.24 -26.04 3.44
C ASN A 16 -0.60 -24.75 3.47
N CYS A 17 -0.45 -23.96 4.53
CA CYS A 17 -1.04 -22.63 4.61
C CYS A 17 -0.05 -21.64 3.98
N PHE A 18 -0.38 -21.12 2.80
CA PHE A 18 0.36 -20.01 2.20
C PHE A 18 -0.21 -18.70 2.76
N ALA A 19 0.44 -18.13 3.77
CA ALA A 19 -0.06 -16.95 4.47
C ALA A 19 0.58 -15.62 4.03
N GLN A 20 1.49 -15.63 3.05
CA GLN A 20 2.39 -14.49 2.82
C GLN A 20 2.19 -13.75 1.49
N GLY A 21 1.34 -14.25 0.59
CA GLY A 21 1.26 -13.75 -0.79
C GLY A 21 1.09 -12.23 -0.92
N PHE A 22 0.26 -11.61 -0.08
CA PHE A 22 -0.08 -10.18 -0.21
C PHE A 22 1.10 -9.21 -0.01
N ASN A 23 2.04 -9.51 0.89
CA ASN A 23 3.06 -8.55 1.35
C ASN A 23 4.51 -9.10 1.24
N HIS A 24 4.74 -10.10 0.41
CA HIS A 24 6.04 -10.76 0.29
C HIS A 24 7.00 -10.14 -0.74
N GLN A 25 6.58 -9.07 -1.43
CA GLN A 25 7.41 -8.37 -2.43
C GLN A 25 7.69 -6.95 -1.96
N TRP A 26 8.92 -6.50 -2.18
CA TRP A 26 9.37 -5.14 -1.92
C TRP A 26 9.97 -4.58 -3.20
N LEU A 27 9.48 -3.42 -3.64
CA LEU A 27 10.02 -2.74 -4.82
C LEU A 27 11.30 -2.00 -4.43
N LEU A 28 12.37 -2.23 -5.19
CA LEU A 28 13.71 -1.69 -4.95
C LEU A 28 14.20 -0.90 -6.15
N GLY A 29 15.07 0.06 -5.87
CA GLY A 29 15.72 0.87 -6.89
C GLY A 29 14.80 1.96 -7.43
N SER A 30 15.44 3.04 -7.85
CA SER A 30 14.85 4.01 -8.76
C SER A 30 15.99 4.73 -9.43
N THR A 31 16.04 4.66 -10.75
CA THR A 31 17.14 5.24 -11.53
C THR A 31 17.16 6.76 -11.56
N GLY A 32 16.12 7.42 -11.02
CA GLY A 32 15.94 8.87 -11.11
C GLY A 32 15.66 9.35 -12.53
N ILE A 33 15.34 8.42 -13.44
CA ILE A 33 14.93 8.69 -14.82
C ILE A 33 13.41 8.92 -14.83
N ASP A 34 12.95 9.80 -15.72
CA ASP A 34 11.54 10.17 -15.92
C ASP A 34 10.60 8.95 -15.91
N THR A 35 9.54 8.98 -15.10
CA THR A 35 8.51 7.95 -14.94
C THR A 35 7.72 7.70 -16.21
N ASN A 36 7.86 8.52 -17.25
CA ASN A 36 7.31 8.20 -18.57
C ASN A 36 8.19 7.23 -19.35
N VAL A 37 9.40 6.96 -18.86
CA VAL A 37 10.37 6.03 -19.43
C VAL A 37 10.49 4.83 -18.52
N THR A 38 10.34 3.64 -19.10
CA THR A 38 10.59 2.40 -18.39
C THR A 38 12.07 2.33 -17.99
N SER A 39 12.33 2.13 -16.69
CA SER A 39 13.66 2.11 -16.11
C SER A 39 13.98 0.74 -15.51
N PRO A 40 15.25 0.29 -15.56
CA PRO A 40 15.66 -0.95 -14.92
C PRO A 40 15.69 -0.76 -13.40
N ASP A 41 14.87 -1.54 -12.71
CA ASP A 41 14.72 -1.54 -11.26
C ASP A 41 14.84 -2.97 -10.73
N ALA A 42 14.59 -3.17 -9.44
CA ALA A 42 14.64 -4.49 -8.83
C ALA A 42 13.46 -4.73 -7.89
N ARG A 43 13.26 -5.99 -7.57
CA ARG A 43 12.30 -6.47 -6.59
C ARG A 43 12.99 -7.44 -5.66
N LEU A 44 12.71 -7.31 -4.37
CA LEU A 44 13.04 -8.31 -3.37
C LEU A 44 11.81 -9.15 -3.08
N LEU A 45 11.97 -10.47 -3.19
CA LEU A 45 10.96 -11.48 -2.95
C LEU A 45 11.34 -12.24 -1.69
N PHE A 46 10.47 -12.24 -0.69
CA PHE A 46 10.61 -13.09 0.47
C PHE A 46 9.75 -14.33 0.30
N ASP A 47 10.33 -15.50 0.45
CA ASP A 47 9.55 -16.72 0.64
C ASP A 47 9.92 -17.40 1.96
N LEU A 48 9.38 -18.59 2.21
CA LEU A 48 9.63 -19.32 3.47
C LEU A 48 11.10 -19.73 3.66
N LEU A 49 11.90 -19.79 2.59
CA LEU A 49 13.22 -20.40 2.55
C LEU A 49 14.31 -19.49 1.96
N SER A 50 13.94 -18.41 1.26
CA SER A 50 14.86 -17.49 0.61
C SER A 50 14.39 -16.03 0.66
N ALA A 51 15.36 -15.16 0.40
CA ALA A 51 15.14 -13.77 0.05
C ALA A 51 15.86 -13.54 -1.28
N ASP A 52 15.11 -13.51 -2.36
CA ASP A 52 15.63 -13.46 -3.72
C ASP A 52 15.41 -12.08 -4.35
N THR A 53 16.42 -11.58 -5.05
CA THR A 53 16.32 -10.35 -5.81
C THR A 53 16.16 -10.63 -7.29
N SER A 54 15.16 -10.05 -7.93
CA SER A 54 14.95 -10.11 -9.38
C SER A 54 14.98 -8.72 -9.99
N GLY A 55 15.64 -8.56 -11.14
CA GLY A 55 15.52 -7.35 -11.94
C GLY A 55 14.12 -7.20 -12.53
N GLU A 56 13.65 -5.97 -12.66
CA GLU A 56 12.38 -5.65 -13.30
C GLU A 56 12.49 -4.33 -14.07
N ASN A 57 11.44 -4.00 -14.82
CA ASN A 57 11.35 -2.78 -15.59
C ASN A 57 10.04 -2.09 -15.23
N ARG A 58 10.11 -0.85 -14.74
CA ARG A 58 8.91 -0.09 -14.35
C ARG A 58 9.08 1.40 -14.60
N LYS A 59 7.94 2.09 -14.64
CA LYS A 59 7.84 3.53 -14.80
C LYS A 59 7.76 4.25 -13.45
N LEU A 60 7.15 3.64 -12.43
CA LEU A 60 7.02 4.30 -11.13
C LEU A 60 8.38 4.47 -10.44
N ALA A 61 8.78 5.72 -10.20
CA ALA A 61 9.89 6.05 -9.32
C ALA A 61 9.50 5.86 -7.85
N VAL A 62 10.28 5.07 -7.10
CA VAL A 62 10.04 4.78 -5.67
C VAL A 62 11.08 5.44 -4.76
N TRP A 63 11.44 6.68 -5.07
CA TRP A 63 12.31 7.46 -4.19
C TRP A 63 11.66 7.72 -2.84
N GLU A 64 10.35 8.01 -2.79
CA GLU A 64 9.63 8.22 -1.52
C GLU A 64 8.14 7.77 -1.63
N THR A 65 7.40 7.91 -0.52
CA THR A 65 6.45 6.98 0.13
C THR A 65 5.96 5.74 -0.63
N GLN A 66 6.40 4.54 -0.26
CA GLN A 66 6.03 3.31 -0.98
C GLN A 66 5.14 2.36 -0.17
N ALA A 67 4.12 1.81 -0.84
CA ALA A 67 3.35 0.64 -0.43
C ALA A 67 3.00 -0.17 -1.67
N ASN A 68 2.99 -1.49 -1.58
CA ASN A 68 2.52 -2.38 -2.64
C ASN A 68 1.68 -3.52 -2.08
N ILE A 69 0.86 -4.11 -2.93
CA ILE A 69 0.08 -5.29 -2.58
C ILE A 69 0.10 -6.29 -3.73
N SER A 70 0.16 -7.56 -3.37
CA SER A 70 0.11 -8.70 -4.28
C SER A 70 -1.19 -9.49 -4.09
N ASP A 71 -1.51 -10.39 -5.00
CA ASP A 71 -2.60 -11.35 -4.83
C ASP A 71 -2.23 -12.49 -3.86
N ALA A 72 -3.17 -13.39 -3.62
CA ALA A 72 -2.94 -14.55 -2.75
C ALA A 72 -1.86 -15.52 -3.26
N ASN A 73 -1.57 -15.49 -4.57
CA ASN A 73 -0.51 -16.28 -5.19
C ASN A 73 0.84 -15.54 -5.19
N GLY A 74 0.87 -14.29 -4.72
CA GLY A 74 2.07 -13.48 -4.66
C GLY A 74 2.35 -12.64 -5.90
N ASN A 75 1.45 -12.55 -6.87
CA ASN A 75 1.63 -11.69 -8.04
C ASN A 75 1.36 -10.24 -7.65
N LEU A 76 2.26 -9.30 -7.98
CA LEU A 76 2.04 -7.87 -7.75
C LEU A 76 0.72 -7.43 -8.41
N LEU A 77 -0.14 -6.74 -7.65
CA LEU A 77 -1.36 -6.13 -8.19
C LEU A 77 -1.09 -4.66 -8.52
N PHE A 78 -0.60 -3.90 -7.55
CA PHE A 78 -0.27 -2.49 -7.72
C PHE A 78 0.63 -1.98 -6.60
N ALA A 79 1.19 -0.80 -6.82
CA ALA A 79 2.00 -0.06 -5.88
C ALA A 79 1.70 1.44 -5.93
N SER A 80 2.06 2.17 -4.88
CA SER A 80 1.99 3.63 -4.91
C SER A 80 3.23 4.25 -4.29
N ASN A 81 3.70 5.36 -4.88
CA ASN A 81 4.76 6.22 -4.35
C ASN A 81 4.22 7.48 -3.63
N GLY A 82 2.91 7.52 -3.34
CA GLY A 82 2.22 8.66 -2.72
C GLY A 82 1.80 9.76 -3.71
N CYS A 83 2.30 9.74 -4.94
CA CYS A 83 1.91 10.66 -6.01
C CYS A 83 1.10 9.94 -7.10
N TRP A 84 1.54 8.74 -7.47
CA TRP A 84 0.89 7.86 -8.44
C TRP A 84 0.64 6.47 -7.86
N ILE A 85 -0.33 5.78 -8.44
CA ILE A 85 -0.56 4.35 -8.32
C ILE A 85 -0.14 3.71 -9.63
N MET A 86 0.74 2.72 -9.54
CA MET A 86 1.23 1.89 -10.65
C MET A 86 0.54 0.54 -10.64
N ASP A 87 0.10 0.04 -11.79
CA ASP A 87 -0.43 -1.31 -11.92
C ASP A 87 0.68 -2.37 -12.11
N ALA A 88 0.29 -3.63 -12.23
CA ALA A 88 1.21 -4.77 -12.37
C ALA A 88 2.09 -4.72 -13.63
N SER A 89 1.72 -3.95 -14.66
CA SER A 89 2.53 -3.77 -15.87
C SER A 89 3.72 -2.84 -15.66
N GLY A 90 3.75 -2.15 -14.51
CA GLY A 90 4.78 -1.17 -14.21
C GLY A 90 4.42 0.26 -14.64
N ASP A 91 3.23 0.49 -15.21
CA ASP A 91 2.74 1.80 -15.67
C ASP A 91 1.71 2.41 -14.70
N THR A 92 1.41 3.70 -14.86
CA THR A 92 0.39 4.39 -14.07
C THR A 92 -0.97 3.75 -14.28
N MET A 93 -1.58 3.30 -13.19
CA MET A 93 -2.91 2.70 -13.17
C MET A 93 -3.97 3.68 -13.70
N GLN A 94 -5.05 3.16 -14.28
CA GLN A 94 -6.19 4.00 -14.69
C GLN A 94 -6.69 4.86 -13.53
N ASN A 95 -6.73 6.18 -13.73
CA ASN A 95 -7.05 7.17 -12.70
C ASN A 95 -6.10 7.14 -11.48
N GLY A 96 -4.88 6.60 -11.62
CA GLY A 96 -3.93 6.41 -10.53
C GLY A 96 -3.04 7.61 -10.20
N GLY A 97 -3.04 8.68 -10.99
CA GLY A 97 -2.27 9.91 -10.71
C GLY A 97 -2.99 10.88 -9.75
N ASP A 98 -2.32 12.00 -9.47
CA ASP A 98 -2.84 13.12 -8.67
C ASP A 98 -3.29 12.71 -7.26
N LEU A 99 -2.53 11.85 -6.60
CA LEU A 99 -2.74 11.54 -5.18
C LEU A 99 -2.27 12.70 -4.29
N ASN A 100 -2.90 12.81 -3.12
CA ASN A 100 -2.59 13.79 -2.08
C ASN A 100 -2.69 15.26 -2.55
N PRO A 101 -3.88 15.87 -2.57
CA PRO A 101 -4.03 17.23 -3.07
C PRO A 101 -3.30 18.26 -2.18
N GLY A 102 -2.78 19.31 -2.81
CA GLY A 102 -2.25 20.49 -2.11
C GLY A 102 -0.77 20.76 -2.41
N SER A 103 -0.30 21.92 -1.93
CA SER A 103 1.00 22.49 -2.30
C SER A 103 2.18 21.58 -1.98
N TRP A 104 2.08 20.74 -0.95
CA TRP A 104 3.10 19.75 -0.61
C TRP A 104 3.31 18.75 -1.75
N ALA A 105 2.24 18.13 -2.25
CA ALA A 105 2.35 17.24 -3.40
C ALA A 105 2.76 17.98 -4.66
N ASP A 106 2.22 19.18 -4.90
CA ASP A 106 2.60 20.00 -6.06
C ASP A 106 4.12 20.29 -6.11
N SER A 107 4.77 20.33 -4.94
CA SER A 107 6.20 20.64 -4.82
C SER A 107 7.11 19.41 -4.93
N TYR A 108 6.62 18.23 -4.53
CA TYR A 108 7.44 17.01 -4.41
C TYR A 108 7.11 15.94 -5.45
N CYS A 109 5.86 15.85 -5.90
CA CYS A 109 5.49 14.91 -6.93
C CYS A 109 6.09 15.35 -8.27
N SER A 110 7.02 14.55 -8.78
CA SER A 110 7.58 14.72 -10.11
C SER A 110 7.73 13.38 -10.81
N ASN A 111 8.02 13.41 -12.11
CA ASN A 111 8.31 12.20 -12.85
C ASN A 111 9.53 11.42 -12.33
N THR A 112 10.25 11.86 -11.29
CA THR A 112 11.41 11.12 -10.76
C THR A 112 11.31 10.87 -9.26
N THR A 113 10.27 11.37 -8.59
CA THR A 113 10.17 11.37 -7.12
C THR A 113 8.76 10.99 -6.64
N GLY A 114 8.69 10.31 -5.50
CA GLY A 114 7.46 10.14 -4.73
C GLY A 114 7.30 11.27 -3.71
N LEU A 115 6.33 11.12 -2.80
CA LEU A 115 6.16 12.07 -1.69
C LEU A 115 7.17 11.80 -0.56
N PRO A 116 7.82 12.82 0.04
CA PRO A 116 8.75 12.67 1.17
C PRO A 116 8.04 12.37 2.49
N ASN A 117 7.28 11.29 2.57
CA ASN A 117 6.53 10.91 3.75
C ASN A 117 6.63 9.40 4.00
N ILE A 118 7.77 8.95 4.52
CA ILE A 118 8.04 7.51 4.71
C ILE A 118 6.98 6.87 5.63
N GLY A 119 6.44 5.73 5.21
CA GLY A 119 5.36 5.05 5.95
C GLY A 119 4.00 5.71 5.83
N GLY A 120 3.87 6.77 5.03
CA GLY A 120 2.60 7.47 4.81
C GLY A 120 1.59 6.74 3.93
N ASN A 121 1.98 5.64 3.26
CA ASN A 121 1.07 4.82 2.45
C ASN A 121 0.83 3.47 3.11
N LEU A 122 -0.41 2.99 3.01
CA LEU A 122 -0.82 1.68 3.49
C LEU A 122 -1.94 1.16 2.62
N ILE A 123 -1.82 -0.09 2.14
CA ILE A 123 -2.85 -0.74 1.33
C ILE A 123 -3.48 -1.88 2.12
N ILE A 124 -4.81 -1.91 2.19
CA ILE A 124 -5.56 -3.02 2.77
C ILE A 124 -6.68 -3.50 1.84
N PRO A 125 -7.08 -4.78 1.90
CA PRO A 125 -8.26 -5.26 1.20
C PRO A 125 -9.53 -4.55 1.67
N PHE A 126 -10.44 -4.25 0.74
CA PHE A 126 -11.72 -3.66 1.06
C PHE A 126 -12.66 -4.73 1.67
N PRO A 127 -13.22 -4.51 2.87
CA PRO A 127 -14.14 -5.45 3.50
C PRO A 127 -15.33 -5.86 2.60
N GLY A 128 -15.47 -7.15 2.33
CA GLY A 128 -16.59 -7.70 1.56
C GLY A 128 -16.43 -7.67 0.03
N TYR A 129 -15.29 -7.17 -0.48
CA TYR A 129 -15.00 -7.15 -1.91
C TYR A 129 -13.63 -7.78 -2.19
N SER A 130 -13.60 -8.87 -2.95
CA SER A 130 -12.36 -9.63 -3.22
C SER A 130 -11.39 -8.94 -4.17
N THR A 131 -11.87 -7.98 -4.97
CA THR A 131 -11.07 -7.29 -5.99
C THR A 131 -10.79 -5.83 -5.64
N ARG A 132 -11.27 -5.35 -4.48
CA ARG A 132 -11.14 -3.95 -4.10
C ARG A 132 -10.18 -3.78 -2.96
N PHE A 133 -9.48 -2.64 -2.99
CA PHE A 133 -8.46 -2.28 -2.02
C PHE A 133 -8.63 -0.82 -1.62
N ILE A 134 -8.27 -0.52 -0.38
CA ILE A 134 -8.20 0.84 0.15
C ILE A 134 -6.72 1.18 0.27
N LEU A 135 -6.28 2.21 -0.44
CA LEU A 135 -5.00 2.86 -0.24
C LEU A 135 -5.21 4.04 0.71
N PHE A 136 -4.69 3.96 1.92
CA PHE A 136 -4.52 5.11 2.81
C PHE A 136 -3.21 5.81 2.43
N HIS A 137 -3.24 7.14 2.40
CA HIS A 137 -2.09 7.96 2.05
C HIS A 137 -2.08 9.28 2.84
N GLN A 138 -0.97 9.59 3.50
CA GLN A 138 -0.74 10.80 4.29
C GLN A 138 -0.10 11.92 3.46
N ILE A 139 -0.51 13.16 3.73
CA ILE A 139 0.09 14.35 3.12
C ILE A 139 0.90 15.16 4.13
N GLY A 140 1.96 15.84 3.70
CA GLY A 140 2.70 16.81 4.52
C GLY A 140 2.14 18.23 4.42
N ASN A 141 2.73 19.16 5.17
CA ASN A 141 2.31 20.57 5.17
C ASN A 141 3.53 21.49 5.34
N PHE A 142 3.68 22.51 4.49
CA PHE A 142 4.78 23.49 4.58
C PHE A 142 4.62 24.51 5.72
N SER A 143 3.44 24.60 6.31
CA SER A 143 3.11 25.61 7.34
C SER A 143 3.68 25.25 8.71
N VAL A 144 4.38 24.12 8.85
CA VAL A 144 4.98 23.71 10.12
C VAL A 144 6.47 24.05 10.17
N THR A 145 6.88 24.54 11.33
CA THR A 145 8.29 24.83 11.64
C THR A 145 8.92 23.63 12.32
N PHE A 146 10.19 23.38 12.04
CA PHE A 146 10.95 22.33 12.73
C PHE A 146 10.83 22.51 14.27
N PRO A 147 10.55 21.44 15.03
CA PRO A 147 10.75 20.04 14.67
C PRO A 147 9.48 19.27 14.27
N TYR A 148 8.35 19.93 14.04
CA TYR A 148 7.07 19.28 13.71
C TYR A 148 7.11 18.53 12.37
N LEU A 149 6.60 17.30 12.35
CA LEU A 149 6.44 16.45 11.16
C LEU A 149 4.94 16.32 10.79
N ASN A 150 4.20 17.42 10.95
CA ASN A 150 2.75 17.43 10.88
C ASN A 150 2.23 16.97 9.50
N SER A 151 1.47 15.89 9.52
CA SER A 151 0.56 15.48 8.46
C SER A 151 -0.87 15.88 8.86
N PRO A 152 -1.49 16.85 8.15
CA PRO A 152 -2.82 17.36 8.52
C PRO A 152 -3.95 16.39 8.19
N GLU A 153 -3.79 15.58 7.13
CA GLU A 153 -4.80 14.63 6.69
C GLU A 153 -4.21 13.25 6.35
N ILE A 154 -4.99 12.23 6.67
CA ILE A 154 -4.93 10.92 6.04
C ILE A 154 -6.07 10.86 5.05
N PHE A 155 -5.73 10.66 3.79
CA PHE A 155 -6.71 10.37 2.75
C PHE A 155 -6.84 8.87 2.52
N TYR A 156 -7.93 8.47 1.88
CA TYR A 156 -8.08 7.16 1.29
C TYR A 156 -8.53 7.24 -0.17
N THR A 157 -8.06 6.28 -0.94
CA THR A 157 -8.40 6.08 -2.35
C THR A 157 -8.77 4.62 -2.56
N VAL A 158 -9.85 4.35 -3.32
CA VAL A 158 -10.33 2.98 -3.55
C VAL A 158 -9.97 2.50 -4.95
N VAL A 159 -9.29 1.37 -5.01
CA VAL A 159 -8.90 0.67 -6.24
C VAL A 159 -9.81 -0.54 -6.44
N ASP A 160 -10.24 -0.79 -7.68
CA ASP A 160 -10.92 -2.03 -8.09
C ASP A 160 -10.13 -2.71 -9.22
N MET A 161 -9.66 -3.93 -8.97
CA MET A 161 -8.86 -4.71 -9.91
C MET A 161 -9.68 -5.23 -11.11
N ASN A 162 -11.02 -5.13 -11.10
CA ASN A 162 -11.84 -5.48 -12.27
C ASN A 162 -11.79 -4.41 -13.38
N LEU A 163 -11.27 -3.21 -13.08
CA LEU A 163 -11.17 -2.13 -14.05
C LEU A 163 -9.98 -2.34 -15.01
N ASN A 164 -9.96 -1.56 -16.09
CA ASN A 164 -8.88 -1.55 -17.09
C ASN A 164 -8.47 -2.96 -17.59
N GLY A 165 -9.45 -3.84 -17.82
CA GLY A 165 -9.18 -5.19 -18.33
C GLY A 165 -8.41 -6.10 -17.36
N GLY A 166 -8.46 -5.84 -16.05
CA GLY A 166 -7.77 -6.62 -15.03
C GLY A 166 -6.49 -5.98 -14.49
N LEU A 167 -6.03 -4.87 -15.10
CA LEU A 167 -4.91 -4.07 -14.56
C LEU A 167 -5.34 -3.16 -13.38
N GLY A 168 -6.64 -3.04 -13.16
CA GLY A 168 -7.21 -2.24 -12.09
C GLY A 168 -7.30 -0.75 -12.40
N GLY A 169 -7.99 -0.05 -11.52
CA GLY A 169 -8.26 1.38 -11.65
C GLY A 169 -8.76 1.97 -10.35
N VAL A 170 -8.50 3.27 -10.17
CA VAL A 170 -9.15 4.03 -9.10
C VAL A 170 -10.61 4.27 -9.47
N ILE A 171 -11.52 3.90 -8.56
CA ILE A 171 -12.96 4.08 -8.76
C ILE A 171 -13.27 5.58 -8.86
N VAL A 172 -14.03 5.97 -9.89
CA VAL A 172 -14.43 7.36 -10.12
C VAL A 172 -15.16 7.91 -8.88
N GLY A 173 -14.71 9.05 -8.38
CA GLY A 173 -15.26 9.69 -7.17
C GLY A 173 -14.77 9.11 -5.85
N GLN A 174 -13.86 8.12 -5.86
CA GLN A 174 -13.28 7.53 -4.64
C GLN A 174 -11.76 7.71 -4.57
N LYS A 175 -11.28 8.92 -4.89
CA LYS A 175 -9.88 9.33 -4.79
C LYS A 175 -9.74 10.48 -3.81
N ASN A 176 -8.66 10.49 -3.02
CA ASN A 176 -8.31 11.58 -2.09
C ASN A 176 -9.45 11.93 -1.12
N LEU A 177 -10.23 10.94 -0.66
CA LEU A 177 -11.28 11.17 0.31
C LEU A 177 -10.67 11.27 1.71
N ILE A 178 -11.05 12.24 2.52
CA ILE A 178 -10.49 12.40 3.87
C ILE A 178 -10.97 11.24 4.74
N ALA A 179 -10.03 10.44 5.23
CA ALA A 179 -10.28 9.41 6.24
C ALA A 179 -10.24 10.01 7.65
N PHE A 180 -9.26 10.88 7.89
CA PHE A 180 -9.00 11.47 9.21
C PHE A 180 -8.18 12.75 9.10
N SER A 181 -8.36 13.67 10.05
CA SER A 181 -7.60 14.92 10.14
C SER A 181 -7.24 15.23 11.60
N ASP A 182 -5.97 15.55 11.85
CA ASP A 182 -5.42 16.00 13.14
C ASP A 182 -4.01 16.59 12.88
N THR A 183 -3.18 16.75 13.92
CA THR A 183 -1.75 17.01 13.80
C THR A 183 -1.01 15.68 13.92
N LEU A 184 -0.77 14.98 12.81
CA LEU A 184 -0.24 13.61 12.84
C LEU A 184 1.27 13.59 12.61
N SER A 185 1.95 12.63 13.23
CA SER A 185 3.27 12.20 12.79
C SER A 185 3.14 11.40 11.49
N TRP A 186 4.24 11.30 10.75
CA TRP A 186 4.35 10.36 9.64
C TRP A 186 4.26 8.92 10.14
N GLY A 187 3.68 8.06 9.31
CA GLY A 187 3.57 6.64 9.53
C GLY A 187 2.16 6.17 9.81
N LEU A 188 1.76 5.16 9.05
CA LEU A 188 0.54 4.39 9.25
C LEU A 188 0.90 2.95 9.61
N ALA A 189 0.04 2.33 10.42
CA ALA A 189 0.08 0.89 10.64
C ALA A 189 -1.33 0.31 10.56
N ALA A 190 -1.43 -0.97 10.24
CA ALA A 190 -2.69 -1.68 10.24
C ALA A 190 -2.60 -3.05 10.90
N CYS A 191 -3.71 -3.45 11.50
CA CYS A 191 -3.93 -4.77 12.06
C CYS A 191 -5.28 -5.31 11.60
N LYS A 192 -5.30 -6.56 11.12
CA LYS A 192 -6.55 -7.22 10.77
C LYS A 192 -7.32 -7.59 12.03
N HIS A 193 -8.59 -7.23 12.09
CA HIS A 193 -9.45 -7.54 13.22
C HIS A 193 -9.71 -9.05 13.33
N ALA A 194 -9.97 -9.53 14.56
CA ALA A 194 -10.21 -10.95 14.84
C ALA A 194 -11.42 -11.55 14.12
N ASN A 195 -12.34 -10.72 13.61
CA ASN A 195 -13.46 -11.19 12.79
C ASN A 195 -13.06 -11.56 11.35
N GLY A 196 -11.79 -11.40 10.97
CA GLY A 196 -11.26 -11.82 9.68
C GLY A 196 -11.69 -10.96 8.48
N ARG A 197 -12.45 -9.89 8.72
CA ARG A 197 -13.00 -9.00 7.68
C ARG A 197 -12.55 -7.56 7.85
N ASP A 198 -12.62 -7.05 9.08
CA ASP A 198 -12.40 -5.64 9.38
C ASP A 198 -10.92 -5.40 9.70
N TRP A 199 -10.49 -4.13 9.66
CA TRP A 199 -9.12 -3.71 9.91
C TRP A 199 -9.11 -2.54 10.87
N TRP A 200 -8.09 -2.47 11.72
CA TRP A 200 -7.75 -1.27 12.46
C TRP A 200 -6.59 -0.60 11.74
N VAL A 201 -6.77 0.67 11.40
CA VAL A 201 -5.70 1.53 10.87
C VAL A 201 -5.35 2.53 11.96
N THR A 202 -4.06 2.68 12.24
CA THR A 202 -3.57 3.55 13.32
C THR A 202 -2.63 4.61 12.81
N ALA A 203 -2.72 5.78 13.42
CA ALA A 203 -1.83 6.92 13.20
C ALA A 203 -1.47 7.55 14.55
N ILE A 204 -0.32 8.20 14.64
CA ILE A 204 0.18 8.78 15.88
C ILE A 204 0.04 10.30 15.79
N ARG A 205 -0.46 10.95 16.84
CA ARG A 205 -0.43 12.42 16.93
C ARG A 205 1.02 12.88 17.04
N ASP A 206 1.40 13.89 16.27
CA ASP A 206 2.75 14.45 16.30
C ASP A 206 3.13 14.90 17.72
N TYR A 207 4.37 14.67 18.12
CA TYR A 207 4.88 14.99 19.47
C TYR A 207 4.02 14.49 20.65
N SER A 208 3.35 13.35 20.49
CA SER A 208 2.44 12.80 21.49
C SER A 208 2.53 11.29 21.62
N ASN A 209 2.02 10.75 22.73
CA ASN A 209 1.79 9.33 22.94
C ASN A 209 0.36 8.91 22.54
N THR A 210 -0.40 9.81 21.90
CA THR A 210 -1.76 9.55 21.46
C THR A 210 -1.74 8.78 20.14
N ILE A 211 -2.41 7.62 20.12
CA ILE A 211 -2.60 6.81 18.93
C ILE A 211 -4.08 6.86 18.56
N PHE A 212 -4.37 7.24 17.32
CA PHE A 212 -5.70 7.21 16.74
C PHE A 212 -5.97 5.85 16.07
N LYS A 213 -7.25 5.47 16.04
CA LYS A 213 -7.77 4.32 15.31
C LYS A 213 -8.83 4.82 14.34
N ILE A 214 -8.67 4.54 13.05
CA ILE A 214 -9.43 5.18 11.95
C ILE A 214 -10.52 4.24 11.36
N LEU A 215 -10.52 2.96 11.74
CA LEU A 215 -11.55 1.95 11.41
C LEU A 215 -11.67 0.96 12.58
#